data_AF-A0A6I4ZAV6-F1
#
_entry.id   AF-A0A6I4ZAV6-F1
#
_cell.length_a   1.000
_cell.length_b   1.000
_cell.length_c   1.000
_cell.angle_alpha   90.00
_cell.angle_beta   90.00
_cell.angle_gamma   90.00
#
_symmetry.space_group_name_H-M   'P 1'
#
loop_
_entity.id
_entity.type
_entity.pdbx_description
1 polymer ?
#
loop_
_entity_poly.entity_id
_entity_poly.type
_entity_poly.pdbx_seq_one_letter_code
_entity_poly.pdbx_strand_id
1 'polypeptide(L)'
;MSARRDLLRLLGEMPLLDRLEAAAISGWSRGAVYAACRELEKAGLVAPLPHASELIAPTQRYQLSYAGLRRLADLEGERPGDLLRSRPLTAHWRKLLLERLDGVGVIYRLTAAVAASEWPLRFRWYRAAPMDAAIRLPDGRSLFVVRQGRTAERTAFAKRLWRLREGPRPGAYLLLVPDAVRLRHTARLMARASAPAFLALEGDAAASGRDARVWRTASGSPPLSLTEVLSYVPSGGAWPGEEPLARATVPRDLRETALRAAPLWTLLSRLSPAEKRVLDLLSDWPWVAPSHLGGLLGISAGRVSQLAGVLERAGLAARVSGRLVASDRGLTLLARRDRSAAGLACRRWSARLLNPEVPPNWRNVSGRRSRQLLRTLEHTTAVHRFGALLAGQARASNLELLQLDPPHRASRYFRDRGVVRSVHPDAFGLLRDGGRTWPFFLEWERRAVRPSTMADRLAPYLRYYASQRPADDHGVRPAVLVVFDDELAAHHFLRVARAEMRSAGVDLPLWVAHQGLIERDGPLGGFWSTPEAAGAAWPSVLAARARA
;
A
#
# COMPACT_ATOMS: atom_id res chain seq x y z
N MET A 1 -16.28 -7.32 37.80
CA MET A 1 -16.47 -6.04 37.06
C MET A 1 -17.48 -6.28 35.94
N SER A 2 -18.34 -5.32 35.62
CA SER A 2 -19.28 -5.47 34.49
C SER A 2 -18.55 -5.27 33.16
N ALA A 3 -18.73 -6.17 32.20
CA ALA A 3 -18.17 -6.07 30.84
C ALA A 3 -18.44 -4.70 30.18
N ARG A 4 -19.56 -4.06 30.51
CA ARG A 4 -19.91 -2.71 30.05
C ARG A 4 -18.93 -1.64 30.53
N ARG A 5 -18.53 -1.68 31.81
CA ARG A 5 -17.57 -0.73 32.40
C ARG A 5 -16.20 -0.90 31.75
N ASP A 6 -15.76 -2.15 31.61
CA ASP A 6 -14.44 -2.45 31.05
C ASP A 6 -14.36 -2.14 29.56
N LEU A 7 -15.46 -2.35 28.82
CA LEU A 7 -15.53 -1.96 27.40
C LEU A 7 -15.49 -0.44 27.20
N LEU A 8 -16.11 0.36 28.06
CA LEU A 8 -15.97 1.83 28.01
C LEU A 8 -14.51 2.26 28.24
N ARG A 9 -13.83 1.66 29.22
CA ARG A 9 -12.41 1.91 29.48
C ARG A 9 -11.56 1.53 28.26
N LEU A 10 -11.79 0.34 27.72
CA LEU A 10 -11.06 -0.15 26.55
C LEU A 10 -11.27 0.75 25.33
N LEU A 11 -12.49 1.21 25.04
CA LEU A 11 -12.77 2.18 23.97
C LEU A 11 -12.17 3.57 24.24
N GLY A 12 -11.94 3.89 25.52
CA GLY A 12 -11.19 5.07 25.95
C GLY A 12 -9.71 5.00 25.55
N GLU A 13 -9.10 3.84 25.73
CA GLU A 13 -7.68 3.59 25.43
C GLU A 13 -7.44 3.30 23.95
N MET A 14 -8.36 2.56 23.33
CA MET A 14 -8.32 2.04 21.97
C MET A 14 -9.63 2.37 21.23
N PRO A 15 -9.86 3.64 20.86
CA PRO A 15 -11.06 4.03 20.13
C PRO A 15 -11.10 3.36 18.75
N LEU A 16 -12.31 3.12 18.22
CA LEU A 16 -12.58 2.47 16.93
C LEU A 16 -12.30 0.96 16.88
N LEU A 17 -12.29 0.28 18.03
CA LEU A 17 -12.31 -1.19 18.05
C LEU A 17 -13.63 -1.72 17.46
N ASP A 18 -13.54 -2.84 16.73
CA ASP A 18 -14.71 -3.65 16.47
C ASP A 18 -15.00 -4.64 17.60
N ARG A 19 -16.14 -5.33 17.52
CA ARG A 19 -16.58 -6.25 18.60
C ARG A 19 -15.67 -7.47 18.77
N LEU A 20 -15.06 -7.96 17.70
CA LEU A 20 -14.17 -9.14 17.75
C LEU A 20 -12.80 -8.76 18.29
N GLU A 21 -12.27 -7.61 17.87
CA GLU A 21 -11.03 -7.02 18.39
C GLU A 21 -11.20 -6.72 19.90
N ALA A 22 -12.32 -6.12 20.30
CA ALA A 22 -12.63 -5.84 21.70
C ALA A 22 -12.74 -7.12 22.55
N ALA A 23 -13.37 -8.19 22.04
CA ALA A 23 -13.43 -9.48 22.75
C ALA A 23 -12.03 -10.08 22.95
N ALA A 24 -11.20 -10.11 21.91
CA ALA A 24 -9.84 -10.65 21.99
C ALA A 24 -8.96 -9.85 22.98
N ILE A 25 -9.03 -8.52 22.95
CA ILE A 25 -8.17 -7.66 23.77
C ILE A 25 -8.63 -7.61 25.23
N SER A 26 -9.95 -7.65 25.48
CA SER A 26 -10.48 -7.59 26.83
C SER A 26 -10.48 -8.92 27.57
N GLY A 27 -10.35 -10.04 26.87
CA GLY A 27 -10.49 -11.39 27.43
C GLY A 27 -11.94 -11.82 27.69
N TRP A 28 -12.93 -10.95 27.41
CA TRP A 28 -14.34 -11.30 27.55
C TRP A 28 -14.83 -12.20 26.41
N SER A 29 -15.85 -13.01 26.69
CA SER A 29 -16.53 -13.78 25.65
C SER A 29 -17.15 -12.88 24.58
N ARG A 30 -17.22 -13.38 23.34
CA ARG A 30 -17.84 -12.64 22.22
C ARG A 30 -19.28 -12.23 22.56
N GLY A 31 -20.05 -13.13 23.18
CA GLY A 31 -21.44 -12.83 23.58
C GLY A 31 -21.54 -11.66 24.56
N ALA A 32 -20.67 -11.62 25.59
CA ALA A 32 -20.65 -10.54 26.57
C ALA A 32 -20.29 -9.18 25.94
N VAL A 33 -19.28 -9.14 25.06
CA VAL A 33 -18.91 -7.92 24.35
C VAL A 33 -20.01 -7.44 23.41
N TYR A 34 -20.67 -8.34 22.67
CA TYR A 34 -21.78 -7.98 21.79
C TYR A 34 -22.96 -7.40 22.57
N ALA A 35 -23.33 -8.03 23.70
CA ALA A 35 -24.37 -7.51 24.58
C ALA A 35 -24.00 -6.12 25.12
N ALA A 36 -22.78 -5.97 25.64
CA ALA A 36 -22.29 -4.70 26.17
C ALA A 36 -22.25 -3.58 25.11
N CYS A 37 -21.77 -3.87 23.89
CA CYS A 37 -21.81 -2.91 22.77
C CYS A 37 -23.24 -2.44 22.48
N ARG A 38 -24.20 -3.36 22.38
CA ARG A 38 -25.61 -3.02 22.11
C ARG A 38 -26.21 -2.16 23.22
N GLU A 39 -25.93 -2.48 24.48
CA GLU A 39 -26.41 -1.68 25.62
C GLU A 39 -25.79 -0.29 25.65
N LEU A 40 -24.48 -0.17 25.41
CA LEU A 40 -23.80 1.12 25.33
C LEU A 40 -24.31 1.98 24.17
N GLU A 41 -24.59 1.35 23.03
CA GLU A 41 -25.16 2.00 21.85
C GLU A 41 -26.58 2.48 22.12
N LYS A 42 -27.44 1.63 22.70
CA LYS A 42 -28.80 1.99 23.15
C LYS A 42 -28.79 3.14 24.15
N ALA A 43 -27.80 3.18 25.04
CA ALA A 43 -27.61 4.24 26.03
C ALA A 43 -26.98 5.52 25.45
N GLY A 44 -26.67 5.56 24.14
CA GLY A 44 -26.02 6.71 23.49
C GLY A 44 -24.60 6.98 23.99
N LEU A 45 -23.93 6.01 24.62
CA LEU A 45 -22.58 6.14 25.17
C LEU A 45 -21.50 5.83 24.13
N VAL A 46 -21.84 5.04 23.11
CA VAL A 46 -20.98 4.77 21.96
C VAL A 46 -21.75 5.00 20.67
N ALA A 47 -21.04 5.38 19.62
CA ALA A 47 -21.58 5.48 18.27
C ALA A 47 -20.91 4.44 17.36
N PRO A 48 -21.68 3.65 16.60
CA PRO A 48 -21.12 2.74 15.59
C PRO A 48 -20.61 3.53 14.37
N LEU A 49 -19.63 2.96 13.69
CA LEU A 49 -19.04 3.50 12.48
C LEU A 49 -18.78 2.34 11.50
N PRO A 50 -19.40 2.34 10.31
CA PRO A 50 -19.13 1.30 9.32
C PRO A 50 -17.67 1.36 8.87
N HIS A 51 -17.05 0.19 8.72
CA HIS A 51 -15.71 0.08 8.15
C HIS A 51 -15.58 -1.19 7.32
N ALA A 52 -15.04 -1.04 6.13
CA ALA A 52 -14.63 -2.14 5.28
C ALA A 52 -13.41 -1.71 4.45
N SER A 53 -12.49 -2.63 4.18
CA SER A 53 -11.38 -2.40 3.24
C SER A 53 -11.10 -3.69 2.48
N GLU A 54 -10.12 -3.68 1.57
CA GLU A 54 -9.69 -4.93 0.90
C GLU A 54 -9.12 -5.96 1.88
N LEU A 55 -8.59 -5.49 3.03
CA LEU A 55 -7.93 -6.34 4.02
C LEU A 55 -8.84 -6.68 5.21
N ILE A 56 -9.98 -5.98 5.34
CA ILE A 56 -10.85 -6.06 6.51
C ILE A 56 -12.28 -6.22 6.01
N ALA A 57 -12.87 -7.37 6.34
CA ALA A 57 -14.27 -7.65 6.09
C ALA A 57 -15.18 -6.56 6.70
N PRO A 58 -16.34 -6.29 6.10
CA PRO A 58 -17.29 -5.31 6.62
C PRO A 58 -17.59 -5.51 8.11
N THR A 59 -17.39 -4.45 8.90
CA THR A 59 -17.53 -4.45 10.35
C THR A 59 -18.08 -3.11 10.86
N GLN A 60 -18.43 -3.07 12.15
CA GLN A 60 -18.82 -1.87 12.87
C GLN A 60 -17.78 -1.56 13.93
N ARG A 61 -17.18 -0.37 13.85
CA ARG A 61 -16.20 0.14 14.80
C ARG A 61 -16.88 1.11 15.76
N TYR A 62 -16.44 1.11 17.01
CA TYR A 62 -17.10 1.87 18.07
C TYR A 62 -16.25 3.04 18.56
N GLN A 63 -16.85 4.20 18.73
CA GLN A 63 -16.23 5.35 19.38
C GLN A 63 -17.09 5.86 20.52
N LEU A 64 -16.47 6.43 21.55
CA LEU A 64 -17.19 7.10 22.63
C LEU A 64 -17.93 8.33 22.11
N SER A 65 -19.20 8.48 22.47
CA SER A 65 -19.92 9.76 22.36
C SER A 65 -19.43 10.73 23.43
N TYR A 66 -19.91 11.97 23.42
CA TYR A 66 -19.67 12.88 24.54
C TYR A 66 -20.22 12.33 25.87
N ALA A 67 -21.41 11.74 25.86
CA ALA A 67 -22.00 11.10 27.03
C ALA A 67 -21.16 9.91 27.51
N GLY A 68 -20.63 9.11 26.57
CA GLY A 68 -19.70 8.01 26.87
C GLY A 68 -18.41 8.48 27.53
N LEU A 69 -17.82 9.56 27.04
CA LEU A 69 -16.62 10.17 27.63
C LEU A 69 -16.89 10.66 29.06
N ARG A 70 -18.00 11.37 29.30
CA ARG A 70 -18.38 11.80 30.65
C ARG A 70 -18.56 10.61 31.58
N ARG A 71 -19.30 9.60 31.12
CA ARG A 71 -19.53 8.39 31.91
C ARG A 71 -18.22 7.65 32.23
N LEU A 72 -17.29 7.59 31.30
CA LEU A 72 -15.96 7.00 31.53
C LEU A 72 -15.19 7.80 32.59
N ALA A 73 -15.22 9.14 32.52
CA ALA A 73 -14.59 10.02 33.49
C ALA A 73 -15.13 9.77 34.92
N ASP A 74 -16.47 9.72 35.05
CA ASP A 74 -17.13 9.44 36.33
C ASP A 74 -16.75 8.05 36.88
N LEU A 75 -16.64 7.03 36.01
CA LEU A 75 -16.27 5.66 36.39
C LEU A 75 -14.82 5.50 36.86
N GLU A 76 -13.97 6.47 36.52
CA GLU A 76 -12.53 6.49 36.86
C GLU A 76 -12.18 7.56 37.89
N GLY A 77 -13.16 8.36 38.33
CA GLY A 77 -12.92 9.47 39.26
C GLY A 77 -12.05 10.58 38.65
N GLU A 78 -12.02 10.68 37.31
CA GLU A 78 -11.23 11.67 36.58
C GLU A 78 -12.14 12.75 35.98
N ARG A 79 -11.59 13.94 35.71
CA ARG A 79 -12.32 14.94 34.91
C ARG A 79 -12.21 14.58 33.42
N PRO A 80 -13.25 14.81 32.60
CA PRO A 80 -13.18 14.53 31.16
C PRO A 80 -11.98 15.17 30.46
N GLY A 81 -11.56 16.37 30.87
CA GLY A 81 -10.39 17.07 30.33
C GLY A 81 -9.07 16.34 30.58
N ASP A 82 -8.93 15.65 31.71
CA ASP A 82 -7.73 14.91 32.07
C ASP A 82 -7.65 13.61 31.25
N LEU A 83 -8.78 12.91 31.07
CA LEU A 83 -8.89 11.77 30.14
C LEU A 83 -8.53 12.15 28.69
N LEU A 84 -9.02 13.30 28.22
CA LEU A 84 -8.71 13.78 26.86
C LEU A 84 -7.20 14.03 26.66
N ARG A 85 -6.45 14.38 27.71
CA ARG A 85 -5.00 14.60 27.64
C ARG A 85 -4.21 13.30 27.75
N SER A 86 -4.70 12.34 28.52
CA SER A 86 -4.02 11.06 28.76
C SER A 86 -4.33 9.99 27.70
N ARG A 87 -5.45 10.11 26.98
CA ARG A 87 -5.95 9.10 26.03
C ARG A 87 -6.19 9.65 24.62
N PRO A 88 -6.27 8.79 23.58
CA PRO A 88 -6.50 9.22 22.19
C PRO A 88 -7.96 9.64 21.91
N LEU A 89 -8.55 10.47 22.77
CA LEU A 89 -9.97 10.82 22.75
C LEU A 89 -10.28 12.24 22.30
N THR A 90 -9.27 13.08 22.07
CA THR A 90 -9.46 14.45 21.55
C THR A 90 -10.06 14.47 20.14
N ALA A 91 -10.66 15.60 19.75
CA ALA A 91 -11.08 15.82 18.36
C ALA A 91 -9.94 15.66 17.35
N HIS A 92 -8.72 16.05 17.74
CA HIS A 92 -7.53 15.86 16.92
C HIS A 92 -7.20 14.37 16.73
N TRP A 93 -7.21 13.59 17.81
CA TRP A 93 -7.00 12.15 17.75
C TRP A 93 -8.07 11.43 16.95
N ARG A 94 -9.36 11.73 17.19
CA ARG A 94 -10.48 11.20 16.41
C ARG A 94 -10.27 11.45 14.92
N LYS A 95 -9.96 12.70 14.53
CA LYS A 95 -9.64 13.04 13.15
C LYS A 95 -8.48 12.20 12.61
N LEU A 96 -7.37 12.12 13.34
CA LEU A 96 -6.18 11.39 12.91
C LEU A 96 -6.44 9.90 12.68
N LEU A 97 -7.14 9.24 13.61
CA LEU A 97 -7.44 7.82 13.52
C LEU A 97 -8.43 7.52 12.40
N LEU A 98 -9.44 8.38 12.20
CA LEU A 98 -10.39 8.24 11.10
C LEU A 98 -9.75 8.52 9.74
N GLU A 99 -8.81 9.47 9.64
CA GLU A 99 -7.97 9.65 8.44
C GLU A 99 -7.15 8.40 8.11
N ARG A 100 -6.87 7.56 9.10
CA ARG A 100 -6.06 6.33 9.00
C ARG A 100 -6.88 5.06 9.24
N LEU A 101 -8.20 5.11 9.07
CA LEU A 101 -9.12 4.06 9.53
C LEU A 101 -8.73 2.66 9.05
N ASP A 102 -8.28 2.52 7.80
CA ASP A 102 -7.83 1.24 7.25
C ASP A 102 -6.59 0.70 7.99
N GLY A 103 -5.60 1.57 8.25
CA GLY A 103 -4.42 1.21 9.03
C GLY A 103 -4.72 0.97 10.51
N VAL A 104 -5.68 1.71 11.10
CA VAL A 104 -6.17 1.45 12.47
C VAL A 104 -6.71 0.05 12.58
N GLY A 105 -7.56 -0.36 11.64
CA GLY A 105 -8.14 -1.70 11.66
C GLY A 105 -7.11 -2.81 11.52
N VAL A 106 -6.10 -2.63 10.65
CA VAL A 106 -5.01 -3.61 10.52
C VAL A 106 -4.20 -3.72 11.82
N ILE A 107 -3.87 -2.60 12.45
CA ILE A 107 -3.11 -2.58 13.70
C ILE A 107 -3.92 -3.19 14.86
N TYR A 108 -5.24 -3.00 14.90
CA TYR A 108 -6.09 -3.63 15.91
C TYR A 108 -6.28 -5.13 15.68
N ARG A 109 -6.37 -5.60 14.43
CA ARG A 109 -6.33 -7.05 14.13
C ARG A 109 -5.03 -7.69 14.59
N LEU A 110 -3.90 -7.05 14.31
CA LEU A 110 -2.59 -7.47 14.83
C LEU A 110 -2.58 -7.49 16.37
N THR A 111 -3.09 -6.43 17.00
CA THR A 111 -3.13 -6.33 18.47
C THR A 111 -4.01 -7.43 19.08
N ALA A 112 -5.14 -7.76 18.45
CA ALA A 112 -6.00 -8.87 18.86
C ALA A 112 -5.30 -10.23 18.72
N ALA A 113 -4.50 -10.43 17.66
CA ALA A 113 -3.68 -11.63 17.49
C ALA A 113 -2.58 -11.75 18.57
N VAL A 114 -1.96 -10.62 18.96
CA VAL A 114 -1.03 -10.57 20.10
C VAL A 114 -1.77 -10.89 21.40
N ALA A 115 -2.94 -10.29 21.65
CA ALA A 115 -3.75 -10.53 22.84
C ALA A 115 -4.16 -11.99 23.02
N ALA A 116 -4.41 -12.69 21.91
CA ALA A 116 -4.71 -14.11 21.95
C ALA A 116 -3.53 -14.94 22.46
N SER A 117 -2.29 -14.44 22.37
CA SER A 117 -1.08 -15.13 22.85
C SER A 117 -0.65 -14.64 24.24
N GLU A 118 -0.81 -13.34 24.49
CA GLU A 118 -0.27 -12.64 25.65
C GLU A 118 -1.33 -11.67 26.19
N TRP A 119 -1.80 -11.90 27.42
CA TRP A 119 -2.83 -11.08 28.05
C TRP A 119 -2.56 -10.93 29.55
N PRO A 120 -2.79 -9.75 30.17
CA PRO A 120 -3.30 -8.51 29.59
C PRO A 120 -2.22 -7.69 28.87
N LEU A 121 -2.60 -7.01 27.78
CA LEU A 121 -1.70 -6.09 27.07
C LEU A 121 -2.02 -4.63 27.39
N ARG A 122 -1.02 -3.77 27.21
CA ARG A 122 -1.21 -2.31 27.15
C ARG A 122 -0.92 -1.81 25.74
N PHE A 123 -1.70 -0.85 25.28
CA PHE A 123 -1.61 -0.30 23.93
C PHE A 123 -1.47 1.22 23.96
N ARG A 124 -0.72 1.79 23.01
CA ARG A 124 -0.61 3.25 22.82
C ARG A 124 -0.46 3.64 21.35
N TRP A 125 -1.24 4.62 20.90
CA TRP A 125 -1.07 5.28 19.61
C TRP A 125 -0.02 6.40 19.65
N TYR A 126 0.63 6.67 18.51
CA TYR A 126 1.53 7.81 18.32
C TYR A 126 1.13 8.71 17.14
N ARG A 127 1.18 10.05 17.36
CA ARG A 127 0.87 11.06 16.32
C ARG A 127 2.11 11.35 15.49
N ALA A 128 3.21 11.67 16.18
CA ALA A 128 4.42 12.23 15.60
C ALA A 128 5.61 11.26 15.64
N ALA A 129 5.63 10.32 16.59
CA ALA A 129 6.73 9.34 16.71
C ALA A 129 6.85 8.48 15.45
N PRO A 130 8.03 7.94 15.11
CA PRO A 130 8.21 7.25 13.85
C PRO A 130 7.56 5.85 13.80
N MET A 131 6.97 5.35 14.89
CA MET A 131 6.03 4.21 14.89
C MET A 131 4.57 4.67 14.83
N ASP A 132 3.66 3.77 14.48
CA ASP A 132 2.21 4.05 14.54
C ASP A 132 1.64 3.75 15.92
N ALA A 133 2.01 2.61 16.51
CA ALA A 133 1.57 2.19 17.83
C ALA A 133 2.69 1.47 18.60
N ALA A 134 2.49 1.33 19.91
CA ALA A 134 3.27 0.44 20.75
C ALA A 134 2.35 -0.49 21.56
N ILE A 135 2.81 -1.73 21.77
CA ILE A 135 2.17 -2.74 22.60
C ILE A 135 3.16 -3.14 23.70
N ARG A 136 2.66 -3.32 24.92
CA ARG A 136 3.44 -3.84 26.05
C ARG A 136 2.75 -5.10 26.53
N LEU A 137 3.53 -6.17 26.61
CA LEU A 137 3.10 -7.49 27.04
C LEU A 137 3.07 -7.56 28.58
N PRO A 138 2.42 -8.58 29.18
CA PRO A 138 2.28 -8.70 30.64
C PRO A 138 3.61 -8.68 31.39
N ASP A 139 4.65 -9.26 30.80
CA ASP A 139 6.00 -9.37 31.36
C ASP A 139 6.89 -8.14 31.10
N GLY A 140 6.34 -7.07 30.55
CA GLY A 140 7.06 -5.82 30.30
C GLY A 140 7.82 -5.76 28.97
N ARG A 141 7.87 -6.85 28.18
CA ARG A 141 8.33 -6.79 26.78
C ARG A 141 7.55 -5.74 26.00
N SER A 142 8.21 -5.08 25.05
CA SER A 142 7.61 -4.00 24.25
C SER A 142 7.76 -4.20 22.75
N LEU A 143 6.69 -3.92 22.01
CA LEU A 143 6.61 -4.03 20.56
C LEU A 143 6.29 -2.67 19.95
N PHE A 144 7.01 -2.25 18.92
CA PHE A 144 6.65 -1.09 18.10
C PHE A 144 6.07 -1.53 16.77
N VAL A 145 4.87 -1.06 16.46
CA VAL A 145 4.17 -1.36 15.21
C VAL A 145 4.39 -0.22 14.23
N VAL A 146 4.88 -0.57 13.04
CA VAL A 146 5.22 0.38 11.97
C VAL A 146 4.58 -0.07 10.67
N ARG A 147 3.65 0.73 10.15
CA ARG A 147 2.99 0.47 8.87
C ARG A 147 3.60 1.33 7.77
N GLN A 148 3.93 0.70 6.64
CA GLN A 148 4.18 1.38 5.38
C GLN A 148 2.88 1.48 4.57
N GLY A 149 2.32 2.68 4.44
CA GLY A 149 1.13 2.85 3.60
C GLY A 149 1.44 2.71 2.11
N ARG A 150 0.42 2.40 1.30
CA ARG A 150 0.57 2.13 -0.15
C ARG A 150 1.13 3.32 -0.91
N THR A 151 0.69 4.54 -0.60
CA THR A 151 1.19 5.78 -1.23
C THR A 151 2.44 6.34 -0.57
N ALA A 152 3.02 5.65 0.41
CA ALA A 152 4.25 6.09 1.07
C ALA A 152 5.42 6.07 0.09
N GLU A 153 6.04 7.23 -0.07
CA GLU A 153 7.25 7.35 -0.88
C GLU A 153 8.40 6.58 -0.23
N ARG A 154 9.13 5.83 -1.06
CA ARG A 154 10.28 5.01 -0.63
C ARG A 154 11.26 5.80 0.24
N THR A 155 11.65 7.00 -0.20
CA THR A 155 12.60 7.86 0.54
C THR A 155 12.02 8.39 1.85
N ALA A 156 10.75 8.79 1.87
CA ALA A 156 10.10 9.28 3.09
C ALA A 156 9.97 8.17 4.15
N PHE A 157 9.61 6.97 3.71
CA PHE A 157 9.55 5.80 4.59
C PHE A 157 10.94 5.38 5.07
N ALA A 158 11.95 5.38 4.19
CA ALA A 158 13.34 5.10 4.60
C ALA A 158 13.84 6.08 5.67
N LYS A 159 13.54 7.39 5.55
CA LYS A 159 13.84 8.39 6.60
C LYS A 159 13.08 8.13 7.90
N ARG A 160 11.84 7.61 7.82
CA ARG A 160 11.06 7.20 9.00
C ARG A 160 11.71 6.01 9.71
N LEU A 161 12.14 4.99 8.97
CA LEU A 161 12.87 3.85 9.53
C LEU A 161 14.22 4.24 10.11
N TRP A 162 14.95 5.15 9.47
CA TRP A 162 16.19 5.68 10.02
C TRP A 162 15.98 6.34 11.39
N ARG A 163 14.94 7.19 11.53
CA ARG A 163 14.56 7.77 12.83
C ARG A 163 14.13 6.74 13.88
N LEU A 164 13.59 5.59 13.48
CA LEU A 164 13.31 4.49 14.41
C LEU A 164 14.60 3.86 14.93
N ARG A 165 15.60 3.71 14.07
CA ARG A 165 16.89 3.10 14.43
C ARG A 165 17.70 3.96 15.39
N GLU A 166 17.68 5.28 15.17
CA GLU A 166 18.32 6.27 16.05
C GLU A 166 17.49 6.61 17.30
N GLY A 167 16.25 6.11 17.37
CA GLY A 167 15.27 6.47 18.39
C GLY A 167 15.19 5.50 19.57
N PRO A 168 14.07 5.51 20.30
CA PRO A 168 13.80 4.57 21.38
C PRO A 168 13.90 3.12 20.92
N ARG A 169 14.45 2.26 21.78
CA ARG A 169 14.65 0.83 21.51
C ARG A 169 13.52 0.02 22.14
N PRO A 170 12.59 -0.53 21.34
CA PRO A 170 11.63 -1.50 21.86
C PRO A 170 12.31 -2.85 22.09
N GLY A 171 11.57 -3.81 22.64
CA GLY A 171 11.94 -5.22 22.53
C GLY A 171 12.00 -5.68 21.07
N ALA A 172 11.00 -5.32 20.26
CA ALA A 172 11.01 -5.61 18.82
C ALA A 172 10.21 -4.61 17.96
N TYR A 173 10.49 -4.61 16.66
CA TYR A 173 9.70 -3.92 15.63
C TYR A 173 8.82 -4.91 14.87
N LEU A 174 7.53 -4.62 14.77
CA LEU A 174 6.57 -5.28 13.88
C LEU A 174 6.29 -4.36 12.69
N LEU A 175 6.83 -4.70 11.53
CA LEU A 175 6.76 -3.89 10.31
C LEU A 175 5.75 -4.48 9.33
N LEU A 176 4.72 -3.70 9.00
CA LEU A 176 3.67 -4.07 8.05
C LEU A 176 3.93 -3.36 6.72
N VAL A 177 4.09 -4.12 5.65
CA VAL A 177 4.40 -3.58 4.31
C VAL A 177 3.36 -4.04 3.28
N PRO A 178 3.06 -3.23 2.25
CA PRO A 178 1.90 -3.50 1.41
C PRO A 178 2.17 -4.53 0.30
N ASP A 179 3.44 -4.82 -0.03
CA ASP A 179 3.83 -5.73 -1.11
C ASP A 179 5.22 -6.36 -0.87
N ALA A 180 5.52 -7.43 -1.61
CA ALA A 180 6.72 -8.24 -1.43
C ALA A 180 8.02 -7.49 -1.76
N VAL A 181 7.99 -6.60 -2.76
CA VAL A 181 9.16 -5.77 -3.11
C VAL A 181 9.50 -4.82 -1.96
N ARG A 182 8.48 -4.16 -1.40
CA ARG A 182 8.67 -3.30 -0.22
C ARG A 182 9.04 -4.08 1.02
N LEU A 183 8.59 -5.32 1.18
CA LEU A 183 9.06 -6.22 2.24
C LEU A 183 10.57 -6.41 2.17
N ARG A 184 11.10 -6.82 1.01
CA ARG A 184 12.54 -7.02 0.81
C ARG A 184 13.33 -5.73 1.01
N HIS A 185 12.80 -4.62 0.50
CA HIS A 185 13.45 -3.32 0.69
C HIS A 185 13.51 -2.91 2.16
N THR A 186 12.40 -3.08 2.90
CA THR A 186 12.31 -2.76 4.32
C THR A 186 13.22 -3.67 5.15
N ALA A 187 13.29 -4.96 4.82
CA ALA A 187 14.21 -5.91 5.44
C ALA A 187 15.67 -5.42 5.35
N ARG A 188 16.12 -4.99 4.15
CA ARG A 188 17.47 -4.41 3.99
C ARG A 188 17.70 -3.15 4.82
N LEU A 189 16.71 -2.26 4.92
CA LEU A 189 16.82 -1.03 5.72
C LEU A 189 16.89 -1.32 7.22
N MET A 190 16.26 -2.41 7.66
CA MET A 190 16.16 -2.84 9.06
C MET A 190 17.17 -3.93 9.45
N ALA A 191 18.03 -4.37 8.52
CA ALA A 191 19.06 -5.37 8.80
C ALA A 191 20.05 -4.94 9.92
N ARG A 192 20.17 -3.63 10.14
CA ARG A 192 20.97 -3.02 11.22
C ARG A 192 20.10 -2.23 12.21
N ALA A 193 18.88 -2.72 12.46
CA ALA A 193 18.00 -2.12 13.45
C ALA A 193 18.56 -2.34 14.86
N SER A 194 18.21 -1.44 15.78
CA SER A 194 18.66 -1.47 17.18
C SER A 194 17.92 -2.50 18.04
N ALA A 195 16.90 -3.15 17.48
CA ALA A 195 16.14 -4.26 18.05
C ALA A 195 15.69 -5.22 16.92
N PRO A 196 15.37 -6.49 17.23
CA PRO A 196 14.80 -7.43 16.29
C PRO A 196 13.65 -6.83 15.47
N ALA A 197 13.71 -7.03 14.15
CA ALA A 197 12.72 -6.52 13.22
C ALA A 197 12.03 -7.68 12.49
N PHE A 198 10.71 -7.78 12.70
CA PHE A 198 9.85 -8.77 12.09
C PHE A 198 8.93 -8.09 11.08
N LEU A 199 8.91 -8.60 9.87
CA LEU A 199 8.22 -8.02 8.73
C LEU A 199 7.15 -8.97 8.21
N ALA A 200 5.99 -8.45 7.86
CA ALA A 200 4.93 -9.21 7.21
C ALA A 200 4.24 -8.35 6.15
N LEU A 201 3.63 -9.01 5.16
CA LEU A 201 2.70 -8.33 4.26
C LEU A 201 1.48 -7.88 5.08
N GLU A 202 1.00 -6.67 4.80
CA GLU A 202 -0.10 -6.05 5.54
C GLU A 202 -1.37 -6.92 5.50
N GLY A 203 -1.68 -7.49 4.32
CA GLY A 203 -2.82 -8.38 4.15
C GLY A 203 -2.67 -9.69 4.93
N ASP A 204 -1.50 -10.32 4.85
CA ASP A 204 -1.21 -11.56 5.57
C ASP A 204 -1.33 -11.35 7.08
N ALA A 205 -0.73 -10.28 7.63
CA ALA A 205 -0.79 -9.98 9.06
C ALA A 205 -2.21 -9.62 9.54
N ALA A 206 -3.04 -9.00 8.69
CA ALA A 206 -4.42 -8.64 9.03
C ALA A 206 -5.38 -9.83 8.98
N ALA A 207 -5.17 -10.76 8.05
CA ALA A 207 -6.03 -11.91 7.84
C ALA A 207 -5.63 -13.14 8.67
N SER A 208 -4.37 -13.21 9.09
CA SER A 208 -3.81 -14.38 9.77
C SER A 208 -4.07 -14.39 11.28
N GLY A 209 -4.27 -15.59 11.82
CA GLY A 209 -4.21 -15.84 13.26
C GLY A 209 -2.77 -15.87 13.79
N ARG A 210 -2.62 -16.00 15.12
CA ARG A 210 -1.30 -16.02 15.80
C ARG A 210 -0.36 -17.14 15.31
N ASP A 211 -0.92 -18.25 14.83
CA ASP A 211 -0.15 -19.46 14.45
C ASP A 211 0.30 -19.45 12.98
N ALA A 212 -0.19 -18.51 12.16
CA ALA A 212 0.18 -18.47 10.75
C ALA A 212 1.63 -17.99 10.56
N ARG A 213 2.39 -18.72 9.74
CA ARG A 213 3.80 -18.43 9.48
C ARG A 213 3.97 -17.37 8.40
N VAL A 214 3.72 -16.11 8.73
CA VAL A 214 3.74 -14.97 7.80
C VAL A 214 4.83 -13.94 8.10
N TRP A 215 5.45 -14.01 9.28
CA TRP A 215 6.45 -13.06 9.73
C TRP A 215 7.86 -13.45 9.28
N ARG A 216 8.70 -12.50 8.92
CA ARG A 216 10.07 -12.74 8.46
C ARG A 216 11.02 -11.82 9.18
N THR A 217 12.22 -12.29 9.50
CA THR A 217 13.28 -11.42 10.03
C THR A 217 13.86 -10.55 8.91
N ALA A 218 14.52 -9.45 9.28
CA ALA A 218 15.27 -8.63 8.34
C ALA A 218 16.42 -9.38 7.62
N SER A 219 16.93 -10.45 8.22
CA SER A 219 17.95 -11.34 7.65
C SER A 219 17.41 -12.37 6.65
N GLY A 220 16.08 -12.48 6.49
CA GLY A 220 15.47 -13.42 5.54
C GLY A 220 15.26 -14.84 6.09
N SER A 221 15.11 -15.01 7.40
CA SER A 221 14.78 -16.31 8.02
C SER A 221 13.49 -16.93 7.45
N PRO A 222 13.29 -18.26 7.59
CA PRO A 222 12.02 -18.90 7.29
C PRO A 222 10.84 -18.15 7.93
N PRO A 223 9.65 -18.18 7.31
CA PRO A 223 8.49 -17.53 7.89
C PRO A 223 8.19 -18.08 9.31
N LEU A 224 7.87 -17.17 10.24
CA LEU A 224 7.61 -17.40 11.64
C LEU A 224 6.13 -17.13 11.96
N SER A 225 5.57 -17.86 12.92
CA SER A 225 4.29 -17.52 13.54
C SER A 225 4.44 -16.31 14.45
N LEU A 226 3.32 -15.66 14.81
CA LEU A 226 3.35 -14.57 15.77
C LEU A 226 3.83 -15.05 17.15
N THR A 227 3.45 -16.26 17.56
CA THR A 227 3.91 -16.86 18.82
C THR A 227 5.43 -17.05 18.84
N GLU A 228 6.00 -17.57 17.74
CA GLU A 228 7.47 -17.65 17.58
C GLU A 228 8.09 -16.25 17.60
N VAL A 229 7.51 -15.27 16.89
CA VAL A 229 8.00 -13.88 16.92
C VAL A 229 8.05 -13.35 18.35
N LEU A 230 7.00 -13.55 19.15
CA LEU A 230 6.93 -13.05 20.52
C LEU A 230 8.00 -13.69 21.42
N SER A 231 8.34 -14.97 21.24
CA SER A 231 9.39 -15.63 22.04
C SER A 231 10.79 -15.06 21.81
N TYR A 232 11.04 -14.43 20.65
CA TYR A 232 12.29 -13.72 20.36
C TYR A 232 12.35 -12.28 20.88
N VAL A 233 11.28 -11.77 21.48
CA VAL A 233 11.22 -10.38 21.95
C VAL A 233 11.91 -10.29 23.31
N PRO A 234 13.04 -9.57 23.44
CA PRO A 234 13.70 -9.39 24.74
C PRO A 234 12.83 -8.56 25.69
N SER A 235 12.98 -8.83 26.99
CA SER A 235 12.36 -8.03 28.04
C SER A 235 12.88 -6.59 28.02
N GLY A 236 12.00 -5.66 28.39
CA GLY A 236 12.31 -4.24 28.48
C GLY A 236 11.93 -3.40 27.25
N GLY A 237 12.41 -2.16 27.26
CA GLY A 237 12.06 -1.12 26.30
C GLY A 237 11.05 -0.11 26.87
N ALA A 238 11.49 1.14 26.94
CA ALA A 238 10.62 2.24 27.31
C ALA A 238 9.79 2.67 26.08
N TRP A 239 8.51 2.93 26.31
CA TRP A 239 7.69 3.64 25.34
C TRP A 239 8.18 5.08 25.26
N PRO A 240 8.41 5.65 24.06
CA PRO A 240 8.69 7.07 23.97
C PRO A 240 7.57 7.88 24.59
N GLY A 241 7.97 8.93 25.31
CA GLY A 241 7.08 10.05 25.60
C GLY A 241 6.64 10.72 24.29
N GLU A 242 5.42 11.21 24.28
CA GLU A 242 4.96 12.16 23.28
C GLU A 242 4.41 13.35 24.04
N GLU A 243 4.83 14.55 23.68
CA GLU A 243 4.32 15.77 24.31
C GLU A 243 2.80 15.79 24.25
N PRO A 244 2.10 16.05 25.37
CA PRO A 244 0.65 16.18 25.37
C PRO A 244 0.18 17.21 24.34
N LEU A 245 -1.06 17.05 23.85
CA LEU A 245 -1.67 18.10 23.04
C LEU A 245 -1.81 19.38 23.86
N ALA A 246 -1.28 20.49 23.35
CA ALA A 246 -1.46 21.81 23.98
C ALA A 246 -2.94 22.16 24.19
N ARG A 247 -3.84 21.66 23.32
CA ARG A 247 -5.29 21.82 23.44
C ARG A 247 -6.00 20.47 23.34
N ALA A 248 -6.73 20.12 24.40
CA ALA A 248 -7.58 18.94 24.46
C ALA A 248 -9.04 19.34 24.19
N THR A 249 -9.49 19.18 22.93
CA THR A 249 -10.86 19.50 22.54
C THR A 249 -11.74 18.26 22.56
N VAL A 250 -12.93 18.39 23.15
CA VAL A 250 -13.97 17.36 23.11
C VAL A 250 -14.37 17.14 21.66
N PRO A 251 -14.38 15.89 21.16
CA PRO A 251 -14.80 15.61 19.81
C PRO A 251 -16.33 15.75 19.68
N ARG A 252 -16.79 16.39 18.60
CA ARG A 252 -18.21 16.44 18.25
C ARG A 252 -18.67 15.08 17.73
N ASP A 253 -19.92 14.72 18.02
CA ASP A 253 -20.54 13.52 17.46
C ASP A 253 -20.56 13.59 15.93
N LEU A 254 -20.36 12.44 15.29
CA LEU A 254 -20.36 12.36 13.84
C LEU A 254 -21.79 12.53 13.34
N ARG A 255 -22.02 13.59 12.58
CA ARG A 255 -23.28 13.78 11.87
C ARG A 255 -23.21 13.11 10.50
N GLU A 256 -24.30 12.49 10.10
CA GLU A 256 -24.48 12.12 8.70
C GLU A 256 -24.51 13.38 7.85
N THR A 257 -23.75 13.34 6.76
CA THR A 257 -23.66 14.46 5.82
C THR A 257 -23.58 13.87 4.42
N ALA A 258 -24.03 14.60 3.40
CA ALA A 258 -23.80 14.18 2.03
C ALA A 258 -22.29 13.96 1.76
N LEU A 259 -21.93 12.99 0.92
CA LEU A 259 -20.53 12.64 0.62
C LEU A 259 -19.67 13.84 0.20
N ARG A 260 -20.23 14.76 -0.61
CA ARG A 260 -19.56 15.97 -1.08
C ARG A 260 -19.18 16.91 0.07
N ALA A 261 -20.07 17.06 1.05
CA ALA A 261 -19.92 17.95 2.20
C ALA A 261 -19.22 17.28 3.40
N ALA A 262 -19.04 15.96 3.35
CA ALA A 262 -18.36 15.22 4.41
C ALA A 262 -16.97 15.78 4.67
N PRO A 263 -16.52 15.92 5.93
CA PRO A 263 -15.12 16.20 6.19
C PRO A 263 -14.22 15.10 5.62
N LEU A 264 -13.04 15.44 5.11
CA LEU A 264 -12.12 14.48 4.49
C LEU A 264 -11.86 13.26 5.37
N TRP A 265 -11.71 13.50 6.67
CA TRP A 265 -11.36 12.49 7.66
C TRP A 265 -12.47 11.47 7.96
N THR A 266 -13.73 11.73 7.58
CA THR A 266 -14.82 10.73 7.69
C THR A 266 -15.04 9.94 6.41
N LEU A 267 -14.39 10.29 5.30
CA LEU A 267 -14.71 9.66 4.02
C LEU A 267 -14.32 8.18 3.97
N LEU A 268 -13.24 7.74 4.63
CA LEU A 268 -12.82 6.33 4.61
C LEU A 268 -13.87 5.37 5.22
N SER A 269 -14.70 5.81 6.16
CA SER A 269 -15.77 4.96 6.70
C SER A 269 -16.99 4.90 5.79
N ARG A 270 -17.06 5.79 4.78
CA ARG A 270 -18.21 5.93 3.88
C ARG A 270 -17.95 5.37 2.48
N LEU A 271 -16.71 4.97 2.21
CA LEU A 271 -16.32 4.34 0.96
C LEU A 271 -16.35 2.81 1.11
N SER A 272 -16.90 2.13 0.11
CA SER A 272 -16.80 0.67 -0.02
C SER A 272 -15.36 0.23 -0.31
N PRO A 273 -15.01 -1.06 -0.10
CA PRO A 273 -13.71 -1.59 -0.49
C PRO A 273 -13.38 -1.36 -1.98
N ALA A 274 -14.38 -1.53 -2.86
CA ALA A 274 -14.21 -1.33 -4.29
C ALA A 274 -13.91 0.14 -4.66
N GLU A 275 -14.57 1.10 -4.01
CA GLU A 275 -14.31 2.53 -4.21
C GLU A 275 -12.91 2.93 -3.72
N LYS A 276 -12.48 2.40 -2.56
CA LYS A 276 -11.12 2.59 -2.06
C LYS A 276 -10.08 2.01 -3.02
N ARG A 277 -10.35 0.85 -3.60
CA ARG A 277 -9.49 0.21 -4.60
C ARG A 277 -9.41 1.01 -5.89
N VAL A 278 -10.53 1.52 -6.40
CA VAL A 278 -10.53 2.45 -7.55
C VAL A 278 -9.64 3.66 -7.23
N LEU A 279 -9.80 4.27 -6.05
CA LEU A 279 -9.00 5.44 -5.67
C LEU A 279 -7.49 5.13 -5.56
N ASP A 280 -7.13 3.97 -5.02
CA ASP A 280 -5.73 3.49 -5.00
C ASP A 280 -5.17 3.36 -6.42
N LEU A 281 -5.93 2.74 -7.33
CA LEU A 281 -5.52 2.59 -8.73
C LEU A 281 -5.43 3.94 -9.45
N LEU A 282 -6.30 4.91 -9.16
CA LEU A 282 -6.19 6.26 -9.74
C LEU A 282 -4.97 7.03 -9.24
N SER A 283 -4.47 6.72 -8.05
CA SER A 283 -3.21 7.28 -7.55
C SER A 283 -1.99 6.63 -8.19
N ASP A 284 -2.09 5.34 -8.53
CA ASP A 284 -0.99 4.58 -9.12
C ASP A 284 -0.90 4.80 -10.64
N TRP A 285 -2.06 4.80 -11.29
CA TRP A 285 -2.26 4.92 -12.73
C TRP A 285 -3.10 6.18 -13.02
N PRO A 286 -2.56 7.39 -12.79
CA PRO A 286 -3.30 8.63 -13.05
C PRO A 286 -3.54 8.81 -14.55
N TRP A 287 -4.64 9.46 -14.93
CA TRP A 287 -5.04 9.66 -16.34
C TRP A 287 -5.39 8.36 -17.08
N VAL A 288 -5.88 7.37 -16.34
CA VAL A 288 -6.29 6.07 -16.88
C VAL A 288 -7.64 6.15 -17.59
N ALA A 289 -7.75 5.47 -18.73
CA ALA A 289 -9.03 5.31 -19.41
C ALA A 289 -9.95 4.37 -18.61
N PRO A 290 -11.28 4.60 -18.59
CA PRO A 290 -12.22 3.73 -17.86
C PRO A 290 -12.12 2.25 -18.25
N SER A 291 -11.91 1.93 -19.53
CA SER A 291 -11.74 0.55 -20.02
C SER A 291 -10.48 -0.11 -19.45
N HIS A 292 -9.36 0.61 -19.39
CA HIS A 292 -8.12 0.10 -18.81
C HIS A 292 -8.27 -0.11 -17.31
N LEU A 293 -8.95 0.80 -16.61
CA LEU A 293 -9.25 0.64 -15.19
C LEU A 293 -10.16 -0.58 -14.93
N GLY A 294 -11.13 -0.84 -15.81
CA GLY A 294 -11.96 -2.04 -15.79
C GLY A 294 -11.14 -3.32 -15.93
N GLY A 295 -10.19 -3.34 -16.88
CA GLY A 295 -9.24 -4.45 -17.04
C GLY A 295 -8.37 -4.68 -15.81
N LEU A 296 -7.86 -3.62 -15.18
CA LEU A 296 -7.10 -3.73 -13.92
C LEU A 296 -7.94 -4.28 -12.77
N LEU A 297 -9.20 -3.87 -12.67
CA LEU A 297 -10.13 -4.28 -11.61
C LEU A 297 -10.81 -5.63 -11.86
N GLY A 298 -10.84 -6.11 -13.11
CA GLY A 298 -11.62 -7.30 -13.49
C GLY A 298 -13.13 -7.06 -13.47
N ILE A 299 -13.57 -5.86 -13.83
CA ILE A 299 -14.99 -5.48 -13.82
C ILE A 299 -15.37 -4.77 -15.13
N SER A 300 -16.67 -4.76 -15.44
CA SER A 300 -17.21 -4.10 -16.63
C SER A 300 -17.06 -2.58 -16.59
N ALA A 301 -17.04 -1.95 -17.77
CA ALA A 301 -16.97 -0.49 -17.89
C ALA A 301 -18.15 0.23 -17.20
N GLY A 302 -19.35 -0.35 -17.22
CA GLY A 302 -20.51 0.18 -16.51
C GLY A 302 -20.29 0.23 -15.00
N ARG A 303 -19.71 -0.84 -14.42
CA ARG A 303 -19.37 -0.86 -12.99
C ARG A 303 -18.24 0.13 -12.65
N VAL A 304 -17.24 0.29 -13.52
CA VAL A 304 -16.21 1.34 -13.36
C VAL A 304 -16.85 2.72 -13.30
N SER A 305 -17.75 3.04 -14.23
CA SER A 305 -18.45 4.32 -14.26
C SER A 305 -19.29 4.55 -13.01
N GLN A 306 -19.96 3.52 -12.50
CA GLN A 306 -20.71 3.61 -11.24
C GLN A 306 -19.81 3.95 -10.04
N LEU A 307 -18.70 3.21 -9.87
CA LEU A 307 -17.75 3.43 -8.78
C LEU A 307 -17.06 4.80 -8.89
N ALA A 308 -16.62 5.17 -10.10
CA ALA A 308 -16.04 6.48 -10.38
C ALA A 308 -17.02 7.61 -10.06
N GLY A 309 -18.29 7.48 -10.43
CA GLY A 309 -19.32 8.47 -10.14
C GLY A 309 -19.54 8.71 -8.64
N VAL A 310 -19.40 7.68 -7.80
CA VAL A 310 -19.42 7.86 -6.33
C VAL A 310 -18.22 8.69 -5.88
N LEU A 311 -17.02 8.37 -6.37
CA LEU A 311 -15.79 9.10 -6.03
C LEU A 311 -15.82 10.54 -6.54
N GLU A 312 -16.38 10.80 -7.72
CA GLU A 312 -16.56 12.14 -8.29
C GLU A 312 -17.54 12.96 -7.44
N ARG A 313 -18.67 12.39 -7.00
CA ARG A 313 -19.60 13.05 -6.06
C ARG A 313 -18.96 13.36 -4.70
N ALA A 314 -18.08 12.49 -4.22
CA ALA A 314 -17.28 12.74 -3.02
C ALA A 314 -16.13 13.75 -3.25
N GLY A 315 -15.92 14.18 -4.49
CA GLY A 315 -14.84 15.05 -4.93
C GLY A 315 -13.46 14.41 -4.83
N LEU A 316 -13.35 13.08 -4.83
CA LEU A 316 -12.10 12.31 -4.67
C LEU A 316 -11.46 11.90 -6.02
N ALA A 317 -12.26 11.84 -7.07
CA ALA A 317 -11.82 11.62 -8.44
C ALA A 317 -12.36 12.73 -9.34
N ALA A 318 -11.78 12.85 -10.54
CA ALA A 318 -12.27 13.73 -11.59
C ALA A 318 -12.11 13.03 -12.94
N ARG A 319 -12.95 13.44 -13.91
CA ARG A 319 -12.81 13.09 -15.31
C ARG A 319 -12.31 14.28 -16.11
N VAL A 320 -11.23 14.08 -16.83
CA VAL A 320 -10.59 15.12 -17.65
C VAL A 320 -10.28 14.50 -19.01
N SER A 321 -10.86 15.06 -20.07
CA SER A 321 -10.74 14.54 -21.45
C SER A 321 -11.06 13.03 -21.53
N GLY A 322 -12.16 12.61 -20.89
CA GLY A 322 -12.62 11.22 -20.86
C GLY A 322 -11.83 10.28 -19.93
N ARG A 323 -10.72 10.74 -19.32
CA ARG A 323 -9.84 9.93 -18.47
C ARG A 323 -10.07 10.21 -17.00
N LEU A 324 -9.86 9.20 -16.17
CA LEU A 324 -10.03 9.28 -14.73
C LEU A 324 -8.70 9.61 -14.04
N VAL A 325 -8.77 10.45 -13.01
CA VAL A 325 -7.63 10.85 -12.18
C VAL A 325 -8.09 11.13 -10.75
N ALA A 326 -7.22 10.89 -9.76
CA ALA A 326 -7.50 11.30 -8.39
C ALA A 326 -7.47 12.84 -8.28
N SER A 327 -8.46 13.43 -7.60
CA SER A 327 -8.48 14.86 -7.32
C SER A 327 -7.47 15.22 -6.21
N ASP A 328 -7.20 16.50 -5.97
CA ASP A 328 -6.37 16.94 -4.83
C ASP A 328 -6.92 16.46 -3.48
N ARG A 329 -8.25 16.40 -3.36
CA ARG A 329 -8.93 15.89 -2.19
C ARG A 329 -8.73 14.38 -2.06
N GLY A 330 -8.80 13.63 -3.17
CA GLY A 330 -8.47 12.20 -3.22
C GLY A 330 -7.02 11.91 -2.85
N LEU A 331 -6.07 12.63 -3.44
CA LEU A 331 -4.64 12.53 -3.14
C LEU A 331 -4.36 12.87 -1.66
N THR A 332 -5.04 13.88 -1.11
CA THR A 332 -4.92 14.23 0.31
C THR A 332 -5.47 13.11 1.20
N LEU A 333 -6.62 12.51 0.85
CA LEU A 333 -7.20 11.39 1.58
C LEU A 333 -6.22 10.22 1.66
N LEU A 334 -5.70 9.78 0.51
CA LEU A 334 -4.76 8.67 0.40
C LEU A 334 -3.45 8.96 1.15
N ALA A 335 -2.90 10.16 0.98
CA ALA A 335 -1.67 10.53 1.67
C ALA A 335 -1.85 10.51 3.19
N ARG A 336 -2.97 11.01 3.72
CA ARG A 336 -3.22 10.97 5.18
C ARG A 336 -3.47 9.56 5.69
N ARG A 337 -4.21 8.73 4.94
CA ARG A 337 -4.40 7.30 5.22
C ARG A 337 -3.08 6.56 5.38
N ASP A 338 -2.12 6.87 4.52
CA ASP A 338 -0.83 6.20 4.43
C ASP A 338 0.29 6.92 5.19
N ARG A 339 -0.04 7.93 6.00
CA ARG A 339 0.91 8.74 6.78
C ARG A 339 2.00 9.39 5.92
N SER A 340 1.62 9.81 4.72
CA SER A 340 2.42 10.54 3.74
C SER A 340 2.10 12.04 3.76
N ALA A 341 3.00 12.85 3.22
CA ALA A 341 2.79 14.29 3.12
C ALA A 341 1.83 14.64 1.96
N ALA A 342 0.60 15.04 2.28
CA ALA A 342 -0.41 15.42 1.29
C ALA A 342 0.08 16.51 0.31
N GLY A 343 0.79 17.53 0.82
CA GLY A 343 1.35 18.58 -0.05
C GLY A 343 2.39 18.09 -1.06
N LEU A 344 3.13 17.01 -0.76
CA LEU A 344 4.02 16.38 -1.74
C LEU A 344 3.22 15.60 -2.79
N ALA A 345 2.19 14.86 -2.37
CA ALA A 345 1.32 14.13 -3.27
C ALA A 345 0.63 15.07 -4.27
N CYS A 346 -0.01 16.15 -3.80
CA CYS A 346 -0.67 17.13 -4.68
C CYS A 346 0.33 17.84 -5.61
N ARG A 347 1.49 18.30 -5.12
CA ARG A 347 2.53 18.93 -5.97
C ARG A 347 2.99 18.03 -7.13
N ARG A 348 2.92 16.71 -6.98
CA ARG A 348 3.31 15.75 -8.02
C ARG A 348 2.17 15.42 -8.95
N TRP A 349 1.02 15.07 -8.39
CA TRP A 349 -0.04 14.36 -9.10
C TRP A 349 -1.32 15.16 -9.32
N SER A 350 -1.40 16.40 -8.82
CA SER A 350 -2.60 17.22 -8.98
C SER A 350 -3.02 17.34 -10.45
N ALA A 351 -4.31 17.08 -10.68
CA ALA A 351 -5.00 17.37 -11.92
C ALA A 351 -5.69 18.75 -11.91
N ARG A 352 -5.50 19.55 -10.86
CA ARG A 352 -6.08 20.89 -10.77
C ARG A 352 -5.55 21.75 -11.91
N LEU A 353 -6.47 22.37 -12.65
CA LEU A 353 -6.13 23.28 -13.73
C LEU A 353 -5.45 24.54 -13.19
N LEU A 354 -4.46 25.07 -13.92
CA LEU A 354 -3.84 26.35 -13.57
C LEU A 354 -4.76 27.52 -13.94
N ASN A 355 -5.38 27.45 -15.11
CA ASN A 355 -6.47 28.31 -15.55
C ASN A 355 -7.70 27.44 -15.88
N PRO A 356 -8.80 27.55 -15.11
CA PRO A 356 -10.05 26.81 -15.36
C PRO A 356 -10.72 27.11 -16.71
N GLU A 357 -10.45 28.27 -17.32
CA GLU A 357 -11.03 28.70 -18.59
C GLU A 357 -10.34 28.06 -19.81
N VAL A 358 -9.12 27.54 -19.63
CA VAL A 358 -8.34 26.92 -20.69
C VAL A 358 -8.59 25.41 -20.69
N PRO A 359 -8.80 24.77 -21.86
CA PRO A 359 -8.95 23.33 -21.95
C PRO A 359 -7.80 22.57 -21.26
N PRO A 360 -8.09 21.40 -20.67
CA PRO A 360 -7.07 20.60 -20.00
C PRO A 360 -5.98 20.17 -20.99
N ASN A 361 -4.75 20.62 -20.73
CA ASN A 361 -3.57 20.19 -21.47
C ASN A 361 -2.38 20.05 -20.51
N TRP A 362 -1.27 19.48 -20.98
CA TRP A 362 -0.10 19.21 -20.13
C TRP A 362 0.54 20.48 -19.53
N ARG A 363 0.34 21.67 -20.11
CA ARG A 363 0.80 22.94 -19.54
C ARG A 363 -0.17 23.49 -18.49
N ASN A 364 -1.46 23.17 -18.62
CA ASN A 364 -2.53 23.69 -17.79
C ASN A 364 -2.88 22.81 -16.57
N VAL A 365 -1.97 21.98 -16.06
CA VAL A 365 -2.18 21.24 -14.80
C VAL A 365 -1.07 21.52 -13.79
N SER A 366 -1.41 21.59 -12.50
CA SER A 366 -0.46 22.01 -11.47
C SER A 366 0.55 20.91 -11.05
N GLY A 367 0.18 19.64 -11.13
CA GLY A 367 1.04 18.53 -10.71
C GLY A 367 2.24 18.30 -11.64
N ARG A 368 3.48 18.35 -11.12
CA ARG A 368 4.71 18.18 -11.95
C ARG A 368 4.76 16.87 -12.73
N ARG A 369 4.38 15.76 -12.11
CA ARG A 369 4.36 14.43 -12.76
C ARG A 369 3.13 14.27 -13.65
N SER A 370 1.99 14.86 -13.27
CA SER A 370 0.81 14.92 -14.16
C SER A 370 1.12 15.64 -15.48
N ARG A 371 1.83 16.76 -15.44
CA ARG A 371 2.32 17.44 -16.66
C ARG A 371 3.22 16.55 -17.51
N GLN A 372 4.16 15.85 -16.87
CA GLN A 372 5.06 14.93 -17.57
C GLN A 372 4.28 13.80 -18.25
N LEU A 373 3.33 13.17 -17.56
CA LEU A 373 2.51 12.09 -18.14
C LEU A 373 1.62 12.57 -19.28
N LEU A 374 0.98 13.73 -19.13
CA LEU A 374 0.17 14.31 -20.21
C LEU A 374 1.00 14.69 -21.45
N ARG A 375 2.26 15.09 -21.27
CA ARG A 375 3.19 15.34 -22.39
C ARG A 375 3.53 14.05 -23.15
N THR A 376 3.43 12.90 -22.49
CA THR A 376 3.67 11.57 -23.06
C THR A 376 2.42 10.71 -22.95
N LEU A 377 1.24 11.27 -23.24
CA LEU A 377 -0.05 10.64 -22.95
C LEU A 377 -0.26 9.34 -23.73
N GLU A 378 0.15 9.30 -25.00
CA GLU A 378 0.08 8.09 -25.83
C GLU A 378 0.90 6.94 -25.22
N HIS A 379 2.16 7.22 -24.87
CA HIS A 379 3.04 6.27 -24.19
C HIS A 379 2.41 5.77 -22.88
N THR A 380 1.94 6.69 -22.05
CA THR A 380 1.26 6.37 -20.78
C THR A 380 0.01 5.51 -21.02
N THR A 381 -0.74 5.79 -22.08
CA THR A 381 -1.94 5.04 -22.48
C THR A 381 -1.59 3.62 -22.91
N ALA A 382 -0.50 3.43 -23.65
CA ALA A 382 -0.03 2.13 -24.06
C ALA A 382 0.41 1.26 -22.87
N VAL A 383 1.16 1.85 -21.92
CA VAL A 383 1.53 1.18 -20.66
C VAL A 383 0.29 0.80 -19.84
N HIS A 384 -0.70 1.71 -19.73
CA HIS A 384 -1.98 1.40 -19.06
C HIS A 384 -2.73 0.26 -19.74
N ARG A 385 -2.77 0.25 -21.08
CA ARG A 385 -3.40 -0.79 -21.89
C ARG A 385 -2.72 -2.14 -21.65
N PHE A 386 -1.38 -2.19 -21.71
CA PHE A 386 -0.61 -3.39 -21.42
C PHE A 386 -0.96 -3.95 -20.04
N GLY A 387 -0.94 -3.11 -19.00
CA GLY A 387 -1.29 -3.53 -17.63
C GLY A 387 -2.71 -4.08 -17.51
N ALA A 388 -3.67 -3.45 -18.18
CA ALA A 388 -5.07 -3.89 -18.21
C ALA A 388 -5.26 -5.23 -18.94
N LEU A 389 -4.61 -5.40 -20.11
CA LEU A 389 -4.63 -6.65 -20.87
C LEU A 389 -3.97 -7.78 -20.08
N LEU A 390 -2.81 -7.52 -19.47
CA LEU A 390 -2.10 -8.50 -18.64
C LEU A 390 -2.95 -8.96 -17.46
N ALA A 391 -3.60 -8.02 -16.75
CA ALA A 391 -4.49 -8.36 -15.64
C ALA A 391 -5.69 -9.19 -16.11
N GLY A 392 -6.25 -8.89 -17.29
CA GLY A 392 -7.30 -9.67 -17.94
C GLY A 392 -6.87 -11.10 -18.26
N GLN A 393 -5.75 -11.25 -18.98
CA GLN A 393 -5.23 -12.56 -19.38
C GLN A 393 -4.78 -13.39 -18.20
N ALA A 394 -4.12 -12.78 -17.20
CA ALA A 394 -3.70 -13.51 -16.01
C ALA A 394 -4.90 -14.18 -15.33
N ARG A 395 -6.01 -13.46 -15.14
CA ARG A 395 -7.25 -14.06 -14.59
C ARG A 395 -7.83 -15.16 -15.48
N ALA A 396 -7.84 -14.97 -16.80
CA ALA A 396 -8.36 -15.96 -17.75
C ALA A 396 -7.51 -17.24 -17.80
N SER A 397 -6.21 -17.13 -17.55
CA SER A 397 -5.24 -18.24 -17.56
C SER A 397 -4.95 -18.81 -16.17
N ASN A 398 -5.77 -18.50 -15.16
CA ASN A 398 -5.57 -18.91 -13.76
C ASN A 398 -4.17 -18.56 -13.19
N LEU A 399 -3.62 -17.43 -13.65
CA LEU A 399 -2.41 -16.82 -13.12
C LEU A 399 -2.78 -15.73 -12.14
N GLU A 400 -1.95 -15.57 -11.11
CA GLU A 400 -2.14 -14.49 -10.15
C GLU A 400 -1.21 -13.31 -10.46
N LEU A 401 -1.79 -12.15 -10.75
CA LEU A 401 -1.05 -10.89 -10.81
C LEU A 401 -0.91 -10.32 -9.39
N LEU A 402 0.18 -10.68 -8.71
CA LEU A 402 0.44 -10.30 -7.32
C LEU A 402 0.79 -8.82 -7.16
N GLN A 403 1.48 -8.25 -8.14
CA GLN A 403 1.91 -6.85 -8.11
C GLN A 403 1.95 -6.28 -9.52
N LEU A 404 1.53 -5.03 -9.66
CA LEU A 404 1.68 -4.25 -10.88
C LEU A 404 1.91 -2.77 -10.50
N ASP A 405 3.17 -2.38 -10.52
CA ASP A 405 3.66 -1.07 -10.13
C ASP A 405 3.75 -0.12 -11.34
N PRO A 406 3.26 1.12 -11.22
CA PRO A 406 3.45 2.18 -12.23
C PRO A 406 4.91 2.69 -12.25
N PRO A 407 5.30 3.52 -13.24
CA PRO A 407 6.71 3.89 -13.45
C PRO A 407 7.39 4.48 -12.21
N HIS A 408 6.64 5.31 -11.46
CA HIS A 408 7.15 6.00 -10.29
C HIS A 408 7.41 5.08 -9.08
N ARG A 409 6.85 3.86 -9.07
CA ARG A 409 7.12 2.80 -8.07
C ARG A 409 8.05 1.72 -8.61
N ALA A 410 8.07 1.52 -9.93
CA ALA A 410 8.89 0.54 -10.61
C ALA A 410 10.39 0.89 -10.63
N SER A 411 10.75 2.18 -10.47
CA SER A 411 12.14 2.64 -10.41
C SER A 411 13.00 1.93 -9.35
N ARG A 412 14.25 1.59 -9.70
CA ARG A 412 15.24 0.99 -8.77
C ARG A 412 16.50 1.83 -8.72
N TYR A 413 17.14 1.85 -7.55
CA TYR A 413 18.39 2.56 -7.30
C TYR A 413 19.41 1.56 -6.78
N PHE A 414 20.63 1.62 -7.31
CA PHE A 414 21.72 0.70 -6.99
C PHE A 414 23.06 1.42 -7.05
N ARG A 415 24.11 0.81 -6.49
CA ARG A 415 25.47 1.32 -6.63
C ARG A 415 26.19 0.49 -7.68
N ASP A 416 26.84 1.17 -8.61
CA ASP A 416 27.70 0.59 -9.63
C ASP A 416 29.04 1.33 -9.60
N ARG A 417 30.13 0.62 -9.32
CA ARG A 417 31.48 1.19 -9.13
C ARG A 417 31.49 2.42 -8.22
N GLY A 418 30.82 2.31 -7.07
CA GLY A 418 30.71 3.39 -6.07
C GLY A 418 29.70 4.50 -6.40
N VAL A 419 29.20 4.59 -7.63
CA VAL A 419 28.26 5.62 -8.07
C VAL A 419 26.82 5.14 -7.92
N VAL A 420 25.93 5.97 -7.38
CA VAL A 420 24.49 5.67 -7.34
C VAL A 420 23.90 5.82 -8.75
N ARG A 421 23.33 4.75 -9.25
CA ARG A 421 22.64 4.65 -10.54
C ARG A 421 21.18 4.24 -10.34
N SER A 422 20.40 4.30 -11.41
CA SER A 422 19.00 3.89 -11.40
C SER A 422 18.56 3.27 -12.72
N VAL A 423 17.56 2.40 -12.62
CA VAL A 423 16.72 1.98 -13.75
C VAL A 423 15.31 2.55 -13.55
N HIS A 424 14.68 2.98 -14.63
CA HIS A 424 13.38 3.66 -14.63
C HIS A 424 12.39 2.97 -15.57
N PRO A 425 12.03 1.71 -15.28
CA PRO A 425 11.01 1.01 -16.05
C PRO A 425 9.68 1.75 -16.07
N ASP A 426 8.95 1.57 -17.18
CA ASP A 426 7.58 2.05 -17.34
C ASP A 426 6.59 1.29 -16.46
N ALA A 427 6.85 0.02 -16.17
CA ALA A 427 6.13 -0.70 -15.12
C ALA A 427 6.99 -1.81 -14.53
N PHE A 428 6.59 -2.29 -13.36
CA PHE A 428 7.10 -3.54 -12.80
C PHE A 428 5.92 -4.43 -12.46
N GLY A 429 6.00 -5.73 -12.72
CA GLY A 429 4.97 -6.66 -12.29
C GLY A 429 5.52 -7.96 -11.74
N LEU A 430 4.64 -8.69 -11.06
CA LEU A 430 4.92 -9.99 -10.47
C LEU A 430 3.74 -10.92 -10.74
N LEU A 431 3.95 -11.93 -11.59
CA LEU A 431 2.97 -13.00 -11.80
C LEU A 431 3.31 -14.20 -10.92
N ARG A 432 2.31 -15.01 -10.59
CA ARG A 432 2.47 -16.31 -9.92
C ARG A 432 1.69 -17.40 -10.66
N ASP A 433 2.35 -18.53 -10.83
CA ASP A 433 1.81 -19.78 -11.37
C ASP A 433 2.34 -20.95 -10.55
N GLY A 434 1.46 -21.77 -9.97
CA GLY A 434 1.87 -22.99 -9.25
C GLY A 434 2.95 -22.77 -8.19
N GLY A 435 2.90 -21.66 -7.45
CA GLY A 435 3.90 -21.28 -6.44
C GLY A 435 5.17 -20.61 -6.97
N ARG A 436 5.43 -20.67 -8.28
CA ARG A 436 6.55 -19.97 -8.91
C ARG A 436 6.18 -18.53 -9.24
N THR A 437 7.09 -17.60 -8.98
CA THR A 437 6.90 -16.18 -9.26
C THR A 437 7.73 -15.71 -10.44
N TRP A 438 7.17 -14.81 -11.25
CA TRP A 438 7.77 -14.26 -12.45
C TRP A 438 7.79 -12.73 -12.36
N PRO A 439 8.85 -12.13 -11.79
CA PRO A 439 9.02 -10.70 -11.79
C PRO A 439 9.39 -10.20 -13.19
N PHE A 440 8.92 -9.02 -13.57
CA PHE A 440 9.31 -8.38 -14.82
C PHE A 440 9.32 -6.86 -14.72
N PHE A 441 10.20 -6.25 -15.52
CA PHE A 441 10.15 -4.85 -15.88
C PHE A 441 9.53 -4.71 -17.27
N LEU A 442 8.76 -3.65 -17.46
CA LEU A 442 8.22 -3.26 -18.76
C LEU A 442 8.90 -1.97 -19.21
N GLU A 443 9.31 -1.96 -20.46
CA GLU A 443 9.75 -0.79 -21.23
C GLU A 443 8.87 -0.69 -22.48
N TRP A 444 8.25 0.45 -22.70
CA TRP A 444 7.51 0.73 -23.93
C TRP A 444 8.33 1.73 -24.76
N GLU A 445 8.89 1.34 -25.90
CA GLU A 445 9.77 2.20 -26.68
C GLU A 445 9.12 2.65 -27.98
N ARG A 446 9.11 3.96 -28.21
CA ARG A 446 8.46 4.61 -29.37
C ARG A 446 9.41 5.35 -30.28
N ARG A 447 10.60 5.69 -29.79
CA ARG A 447 11.49 6.69 -30.40
C ARG A 447 12.90 6.19 -30.68
N ALA A 448 13.33 5.11 -30.03
CA ALA A 448 14.65 4.55 -30.27
C ALA A 448 14.68 3.81 -31.62
N VAL A 449 14.99 4.55 -32.69
CA VAL A 449 15.18 3.99 -34.03
C VAL A 449 16.66 3.81 -34.39
N ARG A 450 17.55 4.57 -33.74
CA ARG A 450 19.01 4.53 -33.99
C ARG A 450 19.68 3.51 -33.06
N PRO A 451 20.66 2.73 -33.54
CA PRO A 451 21.40 1.76 -32.72
C PRO A 451 22.01 2.36 -31.44
N SER A 452 22.60 3.55 -31.52
CA SER A 452 23.20 4.21 -30.36
C SER A 452 22.17 4.53 -29.28
N THR A 453 21.00 5.03 -29.67
CA THR A 453 19.91 5.32 -28.73
C THR A 453 19.35 4.04 -28.10
N MET A 454 19.26 2.94 -28.87
CA MET A 454 18.87 1.63 -28.35
C MET A 454 19.89 1.10 -27.32
N ALA A 455 21.19 1.23 -27.61
CA ALA A 455 22.27 0.86 -26.68
C ALA A 455 22.21 1.71 -25.39
N ASP A 456 22.03 3.03 -25.51
CA ASP A 456 21.90 3.95 -24.37
C ASP A 456 20.72 3.58 -23.46
N ARG A 457 19.60 3.12 -24.05
CA ARG A 457 18.43 2.64 -23.30
C ARG A 457 18.72 1.36 -22.54
N LEU A 458 19.53 0.46 -23.11
CA LEU A 458 19.87 -0.83 -22.52
C LEU A 458 20.95 -0.71 -21.43
N ALA A 459 21.86 0.26 -21.54
CA ALA A 459 23.02 0.41 -20.66
C ALA A 459 22.70 0.47 -19.14
N PRO A 460 21.63 1.15 -18.66
CA PRO A 460 21.22 1.07 -17.25
C PRO A 460 20.87 -0.34 -16.79
N TYR A 461 20.21 -1.14 -17.64
CA TYR A 461 19.86 -2.53 -17.35
C TYR A 461 21.10 -3.41 -17.32
N LEU A 462 22.01 -3.29 -18.29
CA LEU A 462 23.25 -4.08 -18.28
C LEU A 462 24.04 -3.84 -16.99
N ARG A 463 24.18 -2.59 -16.55
CA ARG A 463 24.82 -2.27 -15.26
C ARG A 463 24.06 -2.84 -14.05
N TYR A 464 22.73 -2.79 -14.07
CA TYR A 464 21.93 -3.34 -12.98
C TYR A 464 22.07 -4.87 -12.90
N TYR A 465 22.04 -5.55 -14.04
CA TYR A 465 22.11 -7.01 -14.16
C TYR A 465 23.52 -7.59 -14.11
N ALA A 466 24.56 -6.77 -14.25
CA ALA A 466 25.95 -7.10 -13.94
C ALA A 466 26.20 -7.32 -12.44
N SER A 467 25.24 -6.95 -11.58
CA SER A 467 25.32 -7.12 -10.13
C SER A 467 24.33 -8.16 -9.61
N GLN A 468 24.47 -8.57 -8.34
CA GLN A 468 23.48 -9.43 -7.67
C GLN A 468 22.17 -8.68 -7.33
N ARG A 469 22.14 -7.36 -7.54
CA ARG A 469 21.05 -6.50 -7.07
C ARG A 469 19.65 -6.87 -7.58
N PRO A 470 19.44 -7.31 -8.83
CA PRO A 470 18.11 -7.72 -9.29
C PRO A 470 17.56 -8.88 -8.46
N ALA A 471 18.39 -9.87 -8.13
CA ALA A 471 17.98 -10.98 -7.29
C ALA A 471 17.72 -10.53 -5.83
N ASP A 472 18.55 -9.63 -5.28
CA ASP A 472 18.31 -9.10 -3.93
C ASP A 472 17.01 -8.29 -3.84
N ASP A 473 16.73 -7.47 -4.84
CA ASP A 473 15.56 -6.59 -4.87
C ASP A 473 14.26 -7.37 -5.06
N HIS A 474 14.29 -8.49 -5.78
CA HIS A 474 13.08 -9.18 -6.26
C HIS A 474 12.97 -10.66 -5.86
N GLY A 475 14.03 -11.28 -5.35
CA GLY A 475 14.16 -12.71 -5.06
C GLY A 475 14.56 -13.57 -6.25
N VAL A 476 14.18 -13.15 -7.45
CA VAL A 476 14.57 -13.74 -8.73
C VAL A 476 14.90 -12.58 -9.68
N ARG A 477 15.87 -12.76 -10.58
CA ARG A 477 16.20 -11.75 -11.60
C ARG A 477 14.94 -11.49 -12.46
N PRO A 478 14.41 -10.25 -12.49
CA PRO A 478 13.25 -9.96 -13.32
C PRO A 478 13.54 -10.19 -14.81
N ALA A 479 12.51 -10.50 -15.58
CA ALA A 479 12.57 -10.33 -17.02
C ALA A 479 12.56 -8.83 -17.37
N VAL A 480 13.13 -8.45 -18.51
CA VAL A 480 12.90 -7.12 -19.11
C VAL A 480 12.07 -7.33 -20.36
N LEU A 481 10.82 -6.85 -20.33
CA LEU A 481 9.91 -6.88 -21.46
C LEU A 481 10.01 -5.53 -22.17
N VAL A 482 10.36 -5.54 -23.44
CA VAL A 482 10.44 -4.34 -24.27
C VAL A 482 9.40 -4.46 -25.37
N VAL A 483 8.51 -3.48 -25.45
CA VAL A 483 7.49 -3.40 -26.50
C VAL A 483 7.79 -2.20 -27.39
N PHE A 484 7.96 -2.45 -28.68
CA PHE A 484 8.09 -1.41 -29.70
C PHE A 484 6.75 -1.10 -30.38
N ASP A 485 6.62 0.08 -30.97
CA ASP A 485 5.43 0.40 -31.78
C ASP A 485 5.38 -0.45 -33.07
N ASP A 486 6.53 -0.76 -33.69
CA ASP A 486 6.65 -1.52 -34.94
C ASP A 486 7.60 -2.74 -34.86
N GLU A 487 7.39 -3.69 -35.76
CA GLU A 487 8.13 -4.96 -35.84
C GLU A 487 9.60 -4.78 -36.26
N LEU A 488 9.88 -3.85 -37.18
CA LEU A 488 11.23 -3.65 -37.69
C LEU A 488 12.15 -3.09 -36.59
N ALA A 489 11.65 -2.14 -35.79
CA ALA A 489 12.35 -1.60 -34.63
C ALA A 489 12.61 -2.68 -33.57
N ALA A 490 11.64 -3.56 -33.31
CA ALA A 490 11.81 -4.69 -32.40
C ALA A 490 12.94 -5.63 -32.85
N HIS A 491 12.96 -6.01 -34.14
CA HIS A 491 14.02 -6.84 -34.70
C HIS A 491 15.39 -6.15 -34.66
N HIS A 492 15.43 -4.85 -34.96
CA HIS A 492 16.68 -4.10 -34.90
C HIS A 492 17.21 -4.03 -33.46
N PHE A 493 16.34 -3.77 -32.49
CA PHE A 493 16.70 -3.73 -31.08
C PHE A 493 17.28 -5.06 -30.58
N LEU A 494 16.74 -6.20 -31.02
CA LEU A 494 17.29 -7.52 -30.68
C LEU A 494 18.74 -7.69 -31.15
N ARG A 495 19.08 -7.20 -32.36
CA ARG A 495 20.47 -7.25 -32.86
C ARG A 495 21.40 -6.39 -32.01
N VAL A 496 20.98 -5.16 -31.67
CA VAL A 496 21.74 -4.25 -30.81
C VAL A 496 21.91 -4.87 -29.42
N ALA A 497 20.82 -5.35 -28.81
CA ALA A 497 20.86 -5.97 -27.49
C ALA A 497 21.79 -7.18 -27.45
N ARG A 498 21.76 -8.06 -28.46
CA ARG A 498 22.70 -9.19 -28.56
C ARG A 498 24.17 -8.74 -28.62
N ALA A 499 24.47 -7.65 -29.31
CA ALA A 499 25.83 -7.10 -29.38
C ALA A 499 26.26 -6.49 -28.02
N GLU A 500 25.40 -5.66 -27.43
CA GLU A 500 25.68 -4.99 -26.15
C GLU A 500 25.77 -5.97 -24.97
N MET A 501 24.92 -7.00 -24.91
CA MET A 501 24.97 -8.04 -23.88
C MET A 501 26.28 -8.85 -23.95
N ARG A 502 26.72 -9.21 -25.17
CA ARG A 502 28.01 -9.88 -25.39
C ARG A 502 29.19 -8.99 -25.00
N SER A 503 29.16 -7.71 -25.41
CA SER A 503 30.19 -6.73 -25.07
C SER A 503 30.31 -6.52 -23.55
N ALA A 504 29.17 -6.42 -22.86
CA ALA A 504 29.14 -6.25 -21.41
C ALA A 504 29.42 -7.55 -20.62
N GLY A 505 29.36 -8.72 -21.26
CA GLY A 505 29.42 -10.01 -20.59
C GLY A 505 28.25 -10.24 -19.61
N VAL A 506 27.07 -9.70 -19.93
CA VAL A 506 25.89 -9.74 -19.05
C VAL A 506 24.77 -10.51 -19.72
N ASP A 507 24.34 -11.59 -19.08
CA ASP A 507 23.09 -12.27 -19.42
C ASP A 507 21.90 -11.49 -18.85
N LEU A 508 21.14 -10.83 -19.73
CA LEU A 508 19.93 -10.07 -19.41
C LEU A 508 18.71 -10.88 -19.89
N PRO A 509 17.76 -11.27 -19.02
CA PRO A 509 16.55 -11.99 -19.42
C PRO A 509 15.58 -11.09 -20.21
N LEU A 510 15.92 -10.82 -21.47
CA LEU A 510 15.29 -9.83 -22.33
C LEU A 510 14.27 -10.48 -23.27
N TRP A 511 13.07 -9.91 -23.30
CA TRP A 511 11.98 -10.32 -24.18
C TRP A 511 11.48 -9.10 -24.93
N VAL A 512 11.34 -9.22 -26.25
CA VAL A 512 11.00 -8.13 -27.14
C VAL A 512 9.78 -8.51 -27.96
N ALA A 513 8.82 -7.59 -28.06
CA ALA A 513 7.66 -7.69 -28.92
C ALA A 513 7.34 -6.33 -29.54
N HIS A 514 6.30 -6.28 -30.36
CA HIS A 514 5.74 -5.02 -30.84
C HIS A 514 4.23 -4.92 -30.55
N GLN A 515 3.72 -3.69 -30.58
CA GLN A 515 2.37 -3.34 -30.14
C GLN A 515 1.28 -4.16 -30.83
N GLY A 516 1.38 -4.36 -32.15
CA GLY A 516 0.38 -5.11 -32.91
C GLY A 516 0.14 -6.54 -32.38
N LEU A 517 1.20 -7.23 -31.96
CA LEU A 517 1.08 -8.57 -31.36
C LEU A 517 0.46 -8.51 -29.97
N ILE A 518 0.86 -7.52 -29.16
CA ILE A 518 0.30 -7.30 -27.82
C ILE A 518 -1.21 -7.00 -27.91
N GLU A 519 -1.67 -6.28 -28.92
CA GLU A 519 -3.07 -5.95 -29.09
C GLU A 519 -3.90 -7.13 -29.59
N ARG A 520 -3.33 -7.95 -30.49
CA ARG A 520 -4.00 -9.12 -31.06
C ARG A 520 -4.06 -10.30 -30.09
N ASP A 521 -2.92 -10.65 -29.51
CA ASP A 521 -2.73 -11.90 -28.77
C ASP A 521 -2.55 -11.67 -27.25
N GLY A 522 -2.39 -10.41 -26.83
CA GLY A 522 -2.21 -9.99 -25.44
C GLY A 522 -0.81 -10.25 -24.85
N PRO A 523 -0.45 -9.62 -23.71
CA PRO A 523 0.88 -9.72 -23.11
C PRO A 523 1.42 -11.14 -22.82
N LEU A 524 0.56 -12.14 -22.66
CA LEU A 524 0.95 -13.53 -22.37
C LEU A 524 1.02 -14.42 -23.62
N GLY A 525 0.92 -13.85 -24.82
CA GLY A 525 0.96 -14.61 -26.06
C GLY A 525 2.33 -15.22 -26.38
N GLY A 526 2.34 -16.16 -27.33
CA GLY A 526 3.52 -16.95 -27.76
C GLY A 526 4.44 -16.24 -28.75
N PHE A 527 4.48 -14.92 -28.78
CA PHE A 527 5.11 -14.14 -29.84
C PHE A 527 6.36 -13.36 -29.39
N TRP A 528 6.76 -13.49 -28.14
CA TRP A 528 7.92 -12.78 -27.62
C TRP A 528 9.20 -13.34 -28.22
N SER A 529 10.12 -12.46 -28.59
CA SER A 529 11.43 -12.84 -29.10
C SER A 529 12.52 -12.50 -28.09
N THR A 530 13.56 -13.32 -28.04
CA THR A 530 14.76 -13.14 -27.23
C THR A 530 15.94 -12.85 -28.15
N PRO A 531 17.07 -12.35 -27.64
CA PRO A 531 18.26 -12.20 -28.46
C PRO A 531 18.69 -13.51 -29.12
N GLU A 532 18.37 -14.68 -28.58
CA GLU A 532 18.79 -16.00 -29.08
C GLU A 532 17.74 -16.71 -29.95
N ALA A 533 16.45 -16.53 -29.66
CA ALA A 533 15.36 -17.27 -30.29
C ALA A 533 14.13 -16.39 -30.56
N ALA A 534 13.42 -16.65 -31.66
CA ALA A 534 12.16 -16.01 -32.02
C ALA A 534 10.94 -16.85 -31.60
N GLY A 535 9.80 -16.21 -31.32
CA GLY A 535 8.50 -16.88 -31.18
C GLY A 535 8.35 -17.76 -29.93
N ALA A 536 8.59 -17.19 -28.75
CA ALA A 536 8.43 -17.86 -27.47
C ALA A 536 7.32 -17.21 -26.62
N ALA A 537 6.70 -18.00 -25.74
CA ALA A 537 5.76 -17.48 -24.76
C ALA A 537 6.51 -16.91 -23.55
N TRP A 538 6.05 -15.78 -23.03
CA TRP A 538 6.48 -15.26 -21.74
C TRP A 538 5.31 -15.29 -20.74
N PRO A 539 5.48 -15.86 -19.54
CA PRO A 539 6.64 -16.65 -19.10
C PRO A 539 6.72 -18.00 -19.83
N SER A 540 7.93 -18.51 -20.04
CA SER A 540 8.22 -19.71 -20.87
C SER A 540 7.48 -20.99 -20.48
N VAL A 541 6.92 -21.05 -19.27
CA VAL A 541 6.12 -22.19 -18.79
C VAL A 541 4.74 -22.27 -19.43
N LEU A 542 4.19 -21.16 -19.96
CA LEU A 542 2.92 -21.22 -20.71
C LEU A 542 3.06 -21.99 -22.03
N ALA A 543 4.25 -22.02 -22.63
CA ALA A 543 4.49 -22.79 -23.86
C ALA A 543 4.38 -24.31 -23.63
N ALA A 544 4.68 -24.80 -22.43
CA ALA A 544 4.57 -26.22 -22.10
C ALA A 544 3.11 -26.66 -21.88
N ARG A 545 2.27 -25.79 -21.28
CA ARG A 545 0.84 -26.06 -21.07
C ARG A 545 -0.02 -25.93 -22.31
N ALA A 546 0.39 -25.11 -23.30
CA ALA A 546 -0.35 -25.00 -24.57
C ALA A 546 -0.11 -26.21 -25.50
N ARG A 547 0.90 -27.05 -25.21
CA ARG A 547 1.25 -28.25 -25.98
C ARG A 547 0.74 -29.55 -25.34
N ALA A 548 0.24 -29.49 -24.12
CA ALA A 548 -0.36 -30.60 -23.37
C ALA A 548 -1.87 -30.39 -23.34
#